data_AF-H6L830-F1
#
_entry.id   AF-H6L830-F1
#
_cell.length_a   1.000
_cell.length_b   1.000
_cell.length_c   1.000
_cell.angle_alpha   90.00
_cell.angle_beta   90.00
_cell.angle_gamma   90.00
#
_symmetry.space_group_name_H-M   'P 1'
#
loop_
_entity.id
_entity.type
_entity.pdbx_description
1 polymer ?
#
loop_
_entity_poly.entity_id
_entity_poly.type
_entity_poly.pdbx_seq_one_letter_code
_entity_poly.pdbx_strand_id
1 'polypeptide(L)'
;MLFMKKKNYHSYQLALVGLLLLLQYSCAICSAKRTARGNVIPKKFKDWYVTKAEDLYPKDLIDTTAIYYICEDPDAYDPPRCHFMRFFADGKLYSSTALDSLNNEVANNMVNGYTGYYLIKDGELIIKTYDYAYCGYYVIGWAKIFEDRIVVYKIKTYSSSRVDYYPDSSYAKERNDVYYKLDVGELYSQPDW
;
A
#
# COMPACT_ATOMS: atom_id res chain seq x y z
N MET A 1 -35.06 -28.16 51.91
CA MET A 1 -35.29 -28.59 50.51
C MET A 1 -34.74 -27.49 49.60
N LEU A 2 -33.52 -27.64 49.07
CA LEU A 2 -32.86 -26.64 48.23
C LEU A 2 -33.14 -26.92 46.75
N PHE A 3 -33.91 -26.04 46.10
CA PHE A 3 -34.11 -26.08 44.66
C PHE A 3 -32.87 -25.52 43.94
N MET A 4 -32.03 -26.40 43.40
CA MET A 4 -30.98 -25.98 42.45
C MET A 4 -31.62 -25.67 41.10
N LYS A 5 -31.61 -24.38 40.73
CA LYS A 5 -32.06 -23.86 39.44
C LYS A 5 -31.14 -24.42 38.34
N LYS A 6 -31.66 -25.32 37.50
CA LYS A 6 -30.94 -25.96 36.38
C LYS A 6 -30.52 -24.85 35.39
N LYS A 7 -29.24 -24.48 35.36
CA LYS A 7 -28.72 -23.48 34.42
C LYS A 7 -28.84 -24.02 32.99
N ASN A 8 -29.55 -23.27 32.15
CA ASN A 8 -29.84 -23.61 30.75
C ASN A 8 -28.58 -23.49 29.88
N TYR A 9 -27.68 -24.48 29.99
CA TYR A 9 -26.44 -24.59 29.21
C TYR A 9 -26.67 -24.50 27.69
N HIS A 10 -27.84 -24.95 27.22
CA HIS A 10 -28.19 -24.95 25.80
C HIS A 10 -28.35 -23.53 25.22
N SER A 11 -28.83 -22.58 26.03
CA SER A 11 -29.00 -21.17 25.62
C SER A 11 -27.66 -20.47 25.43
N TYR A 12 -26.69 -20.75 26.32
CA TYR A 12 -25.34 -20.21 26.20
C TYR A 12 -24.60 -20.74 24.98
N GLN A 13 -24.75 -22.03 24.66
CA GLN A 13 -24.18 -22.65 23.47
C GLN A 13 -24.74 -22.00 22.18
N LEU A 14 -26.06 -21.76 22.11
CA LEU A 14 -26.69 -21.09 20.98
C LEU A 14 -26.25 -19.62 20.84
N ALA A 15 -26.08 -18.89 21.94
CA ALA A 15 -25.57 -17.53 21.93
C ALA A 15 -24.11 -17.46 21.46
N LEU A 16 -23.27 -18.43 21.86
CA LEU A 16 -21.88 -18.55 21.42
C LEU A 16 -21.77 -18.87 19.92
N VAL A 17 -22.60 -19.79 19.42
CA VAL A 17 -22.69 -20.11 17.99
C VAL A 17 -23.20 -18.90 17.19
N GLY A 18 -24.22 -18.19 17.70
CA GLY A 18 -24.71 -16.96 17.10
C GLY A 18 -23.66 -15.85 17.03
N LEU A 19 -22.87 -15.68 18.10
CA LEU A 19 -21.76 -14.73 18.16
C LEU A 19 -20.63 -15.12 17.18
N LEU A 20 -20.26 -16.41 17.13
CA LEU A 20 -19.27 -16.94 16.19
C LEU A 20 -19.70 -16.75 14.73
N LEU A 21 -20.96 -17.00 14.41
CA LEU A 21 -21.51 -16.75 13.07
C LEU A 21 -21.48 -15.26 12.74
N LEU A 22 -21.87 -14.37 13.66
CA LEU A 22 -21.79 -12.92 13.46
C LEU A 22 -20.36 -12.41 13.27
N LEU A 23 -19.37 -13.00 13.97
CA LEU A 23 -17.94 -12.71 13.81
C LEU A 23 -17.39 -13.21 12.47
N GLN A 24 -17.89 -14.34 11.96
CA GLN A 24 -17.55 -14.83 10.62
C GLN A 24 -18.16 -13.94 9.53
N TYR A 25 -19.39 -13.45 9.71
CA TYR A 25 -20.03 -12.52 8.78
C TYR A 25 -19.40 -11.11 8.80
N SER A 26 -18.89 -10.64 9.94
CA SER A 26 -18.21 -9.34 10.02
C SER A 26 -16.82 -9.34 9.36
N CYS A 27 -16.18 -10.50 9.22
CA CYS A 27 -14.91 -10.65 8.49
C CYS A 27 -15.12 -10.79 6.97
N ALA A 28 -16.25 -11.37 6.52
CA ALA A 28 -16.58 -11.55 5.10
C ALA A 28 -16.85 -10.24 4.34
N ILE A 29 -17.15 -9.13 5.05
CA ILE A 29 -17.40 -7.83 4.43
C ILE A 29 -16.13 -7.24 3.78
N CYS A 30 -14.93 -7.63 4.24
CA CYS A 30 -13.68 -7.20 3.61
C CYS A 30 -13.27 -8.04 2.40
N SER A 31 -13.71 -9.29 2.29
CA SER A 31 -13.14 -10.24 1.32
C SER A 31 -13.79 -10.22 -0.08
N ALA A 32 -15.01 -9.69 -0.25
CA ALA A 32 -15.79 -9.95 -1.47
C ALA A 32 -16.13 -8.74 -2.35
N LYS A 33 -15.81 -7.50 -1.95
CA LYS A 33 -16.25 -6.29 -2.71
C LYS A 33 -15.16 -5.46 -3.38
N ARG A 34 -13.86 -5.79 -3.24
CA ARG A 34 -12.76 -4.89 -3.64
C ARG A 34 -11.75 -5.44 -4.64
N THR A 35 -11.79 -6.71 -4.99
CA THR A 35 -10.86 -7.30 -5.97
C THR A 35 -11.12 -6.89 -7.43
N ALA A 36 -12.18 -6.11 -7.71
CA ALA A 36 -12.58 -5.79 -9.09
C ALA A 36 -12.78 -4.29 -9.41
N ARG A 37 -12.51 -3.37 -8.48
CA ARG A 37 -12.51 -1.92 -8.80
C ARG A 37 -11.06 -1.47 -8.92
N GLY A 38 -10.52 -1.58 -10.14
CA GLY A 38 -9.11 -1.29 -10.44
C GLY A 38 -8.64 0.05 -9.90
N ASN A 39 -7.36 0.11 -9.49
CA ASN A 39 -6.53 1.30 -9.25
C ASN A 39 -7.23 2.60 -8.83
N VAL A 40 -8.26 2.57 -7.97
CA VAL A 40 -8.97 3.80 -7.61
C VAL A 40 -8.10 4.56 -6.62
N ILE A 41 -7.60 5.72 -7.02
CA ILE A 41 -6.94 6.61 -6.08
C ILE A 41 -7.95 7.06 -5.02
N PRO A 42 -7.64 6.90 -3.72
CA PRO A 42 -8.49 7.43 -2.66
C PRO A 42 -8.72 8.94 -2.84
N LYS A 43 -9.99 9.35 -2.88
CA LYS A 43 -10.38 10.76 -3.11
C LYS A 43 -9.66 11.76 -2.19
N LYS A 44 -9.42 11.39 -0.92
CA LYS A 44 -8.71 12.26 0.02
C LYS A 44 -7.28 12.56 -0.40
N PHE A 45 -6.59 11.67 -1.12
CA PHE A 45 -5.25 12.00 -1.59
C PHE A 45 -5.24 13.03 -2.69
N LYS A 46 -6.25 13.01 -3.57
CA LYS A 46 -6.40 14.01 -4.62
C LYS A 46 -6.37 15.41 -4.03
N ASP A 47 -7.13 15.67 -2.96
CA ASP A 47 -7.24 17.01 -2.40
C ASP A 47 -6.09 17.39 -1.44
N TRP A 48 -5.41 16.40 -0.85
CA TRP A 48 -4.38 16.66 0.18
C TRP A 48 -2.99 16.86 -0.40
N TYR A 49 -2.74 16.38 -1.62
CA TYR A 49 -1.45 16.43 -2.30
C TYR A 49 -1.64 16.56 -3.82
N VAL A 50 -2.52 17.46 -4.32
CA VAL A 50 -2.25 18.00 -5.66
C VAL A 50 -0.93 18.75 -5.57
N THR A 51 0.18 18.02 -5.64
CA THR A 51 1.50 18.60 -5.78
C THR A 51 1.44 19.29 -7.12
N LYS A 52 1.45 20.63 -7.13
CA LYS A 52 1.44 21.31 -8.42
C LYS A 52 2.72 20.91 -9.14
N ALA A 53 2.70 20.82 -10.46
CA ALA A 53 3.91 20.45 -11.22
C ALA A 53 5.12 21.36 -10.88
N GLU A 54 4.85 22.59 -10.46
CA GLU A 54 5.83 23.57 -9.96
C GLU A 54 6.44 23.23 -8.58
N ASP A 55 5.76 22.45 -7.74
CA ASP A 55 6.24 22.00 -6.43
C ASP A 55 7.12 20.72 -6.53
N LEU A 56 7.14 20.06 -7.70
CA LEU A 56 7.87 18.81 -7.96
C LEU A 56 9.32 19.02 -8.42
N TYR A 57 9.88 20.21 -8.19
CA TYR A 57 11.30 20.41 -8.47
C TYR A 57 12.14 19.57 -7.52
N PRO A 58 13.10 18.75 -7.99
CA PRO A 58 13.65 18.66 -9.36
C PRO A 58 13.42 17.29 -10.01
N LYS A 59 13.20 17.28 -11.33
CA LYS A 59 13.40 16.10 -12.20
C LYS A 59 14.80 15.47 -12.02
N ASP A 60 15.73 16.22 -11.44
CA ASP A 60 17.08 15.78 -11.09
C ASP A 60 17.16 14.99 -9.78
N LEU A 61 16.20 15.12 -8.85
CA LEU A 61 16.23 14.32 -7.61
C LEU A 61 15.58 12.96 -7.80
N ILE A 62 14.51 12.84 -8.59
CA ILE A 62 13.87 11.55 -8.81
C ILE A 62 13.62 11.32 -10.29
N ASP A 63 14.09 10.18 -10.78
CA ASP A 63 13.98 9.82 -12.18
C ASP A 63 12.60 9.22 -12.45
N THR A 64 11.71 10.00 -13.05
CA THR A 64 10.35 9.57 -13.42
C THR A 64 10.32 8.65 -14.65
N THR A 65 11.47 8.41 -15.29
CA THR A 65 11.62 7.46 -16.41
C THR A 65 12.14 6.10 -15.93
N ALA A 66 12.53 5.98 -14.66
CA ALA A 66 13.04 4.76 -14.07
C ALA A 66 12.00 4.05 -13.18
N ILE A 67 12.33 2.81 -12.83
CA ILE A 67 11.64 2.03 -11.80
C ILE A 67 12.58 1.83 -10.63
N TYR A 68 12.04 1.91 -9.42
CA TYR A 68 12.77 1.67 -8.20
C TYR A 68 12.28 0.38 -7.58
N TYR A 69 13.15 -0.61 -7.36
CA TYR A 69 12.74 -1.94 -6.93
C TYR A 69 13.59 -2.51 -5.79
N ILE A 70 12.98 -3.38 -5.00
CA ILE A 70 13.63 -4.21 -3.99
C ILE A 70 13.06 -5.62 -4.13
N CYS A 71 13.92 -6.63 -4.09
CA CYS A 71 13.50 -8.02 -4.04
C CYS A 71 13.82 -8.60 -2.67
N GLU A 72 12.89 -9.38 -2.13
CA GLU A 72 13.12 -10.16 -0.92
C GLU A 72 14.18 -11.24 -1.19
N ASP A 73 14.79 -11.72 -0.11
CA ASP A 73 15.79 -12.77 -0.18
C ASP A 73 15.20 -14.02 -0.88
N PRO A 74 15.85 -14.56 -1.92
CA PRO A 74 15.40 -15.78 -2.59
C PRO A 74 15.27 -16.98 -1.64
N ASP A 75 16.02 -17.00 -0.53
CA ASP A 75 15.90 -18.07 0.47
C ASP A 75 14.63 -17.95 1.32
N ALA A 76 14.00 -16.78 1.36
CA ALA A 76 12.75 -16.54 2.10
C ALA A 76 11.49 -16.85 1.26
N TYR A 77 11.56 -16.65 -0.06
CA TYR A 77 10.43 -16.84 -0.98
C TYR A 77 10.91 -17.39 -2.33
N ASP A 78 10.28 -18.47 -2.80
CA ASP A 78 10.49 -19.05 -4.13
C ASP A 78 9.16 -19.05 -4.92
N PRO A 79 9.02 -18.23 -5.98
CA PRO A 79 10.03 -17.28 -6.49
C PRO A 79 10.18 -16.03 -5.60
N PRO A 80 11.31 -15.30 -5.73
CA PRO A 80 11.56 -14.09 -4.95
C PRO A 80 10.50 -13.04 -5.22
N ARG A 81 9.96 -12.47 -4.14
CA ARG A 81 8.97 -11.39 -4.26
C ARG A 81 9.69 -10.07 -4.47
N CYS A 82 9.36 -9.38 -5.55
CA CYS A 82 9.91 -8.05 -5.83
C CYS A 82 8.83 -6.99 -5.67
N HIS A 83 9.14 -5.97 -4.87
CA HIS A 83 8.38 -4.74 -4.78
C HIS A 83 9.01 -3.71 -5.71
N PHE A 84 8.19 -3.00 -6.46
CA PHE A 84 8.67 -1.87 -7.25
C PHE A 84 7.78 -0.64 -7.10
N MET A 85 8.36 0.51 -7.45
CA MET A 85 7.74 1.82 -7.44
C MET A 85 8.07 2.56 -8.73
N ARG A 86 7.09 3.27 -9.26
CA ARG A 86 7.21 4.19 -10.38
C ARG A 86 6.64 5.54 -9.97
N PHE A 87 7.43 6.58 -10.21
CA PHE A 87 7.11 7.96 -9.89
C PHE A 87 6.75 8.71 -11.16
N PHE A 88 5.73 9.56 -11.11
CA PHE A 88 5.27 10.33 -12.26
C PHE A 88 5.41 11.83 -11.99
N ALA A 89 5.67 12.59 -13.06
CA ALA A 89 6.00 14.01 -12.99
C ALA A 89 4.91 14.93 -12.41
N ASP A 90 3.71 14.42 -12.12
CA ASP A 90 2.60 15.12 -11.47
C ASP A 90 2.36 14.65 -10.03
N GLY A 91 3.38 14.06 -9.39
CA GLY A 91 3.37 13.70 -7.97
C GLY A 91 2.65 12.40 -7.69
N LYS A 92 2.19 11.73 -8.74
CA LYS A 92 1.52 10.45 -8.72
C LYS A 92 2.54 9.32 -8.53
N LEU A 93 2.15 8.25 -7.85
CA LEU A 93 2.98 7.07 -7.65
C LEU A 93 2.17 5.79 -7.91
N TYR A 94 2.86 4.83 -8.52
CA TYR A 94 2.42 3.46 -8.59
C TYR A 94 3.43 2.55 -7.90
N SER A 95 2.94 1.55 -7.19
CA SER A 95 3.76 0.51 -6.61
C SER A 95 3.07 -0.83 -6.76
N SER A 96 3.82 -1.90 -6.98
CA SER A 96 3.23 -3.24 -7.03
C SER A 96 4.23 -4.29 -6.54
N THR A 97 3.69 -5.45 -6.18
CA THR A 97 4.46 -6.68 -6.03
C THR A 97 4.39 -7.43 -7.34
N ALA A 98 5.51 -7.52 -8.06
CA ALA A 98 5.61 -8.39 -9.22
C ALA A 98 5.56 -9.85 -8.77
N LEU A 99 4.75 -10.67 -9.43
CA LEU A 99 4.50 -12.02 -8.96
C LEU A 99 5.67 -12.98 -9.21
N ASP A 100 6.46 -12.84 -10.28
CA ASP A 100 7.53 -13.83 -10.54
C ASP A 100 8.80 -13.24 -11.23
N SER A 101 8.76 -12.02 -11.78
CA SER A 101 9.94 -11.32 -12.33
C SER A 101 9.63 -9.85 -12.67
N LEU A 102 10.62 -8.96 -12.55
CA LEU A 102 10.52 -7.56 -12.99
C LEU A 102 11.03 -7.46 -14.43
N ASN A 103 10.12 -7.21 -15.38
CA ASN A 103 10.44 -6.94 -16.78
C ASN A 103 9.61 -5.73 -17.28
N ASN A 104 9.89 -5.23 -18.49
CA ASN A 104 9.22 -4.06 -19.04
C ASN A 104 7.69 -4.21 -19.17
N GLU A 105 7.17 -5.42 -19.38
CA GLU A 105 5.73 -5.66 -19.45
C GLU A 105 5.08 -5.51 -18.07
N VAL A 106 5.66 -6.14 -17.04
CA VAL A 106 5.18 -6.07 -15.65
C VAL A 106 5.30 -4.65 -15.09
N ALA A 107 6.42 -4.00 -15.37
CA ALA A 107 6.71 -2.60 -15.06
C ALA A 107 5.65 -1.62 -15.59
N ASN A 108 5.09 -1.92 -16.77
CA ASN A 108 4.06 -1.11 -17.42
C ASN A 108 2.65 -1.62 -17.13
N ASN A 109 2.50 -2.82 -16.55
CA ASN A 109 1.21 -3.36 -16.16
C ASN A 109 0.75 -2.72 -14.84
N MET A 110 -0.01 -1.65 -14.99
CA MET A 110 -0.52 -0.89 -13.85
C MET A 110 -1.67 -1.59 -13.13
N VAL A 111 -2.26 -2.68 -13.66
CA VAL A 111 -3.60 -3.18 -13.27
C VAL A 111 -3.69 -3.68 -11.82
N ASN A 112 -2.60 -4.20 -11.26
CA ASN A 112 -2.59 -4.91 -9.97
C ASN A 112 -1.64 -4.28 -8.94
N GLY A 113 -1.70 -2.97 -8.74
CA GLY A 113 -0.81 -2.29 -7.80
C GLY A 113 -1.50 -1.30 -6.87
N TYR A 114 -0.70 -0.81 -5.93
CA TYR A 114 -0.99 0.30 -5.05
C TYR A 114 -0.85 1.60 -5.81
N THR A 115 -1.84 2.46 -5.69
CA THR A 115 -1.76 3.84 -6.17
C THR A 115 -1.50 4.77 -5.00
N GLY A 116 -0.80 5.86 -5.29
CA GLY A 116 -0.34 6.78 -4.26
C GLY A 116 0.11 8.11 -4.81
N TYR A 117 0.68 8.91 -3.91
CA TYR A 117 1.30 10.19 -4.22
C TYR A 117 2.65 10.28 -3.52
N TYR A 118 3.49 11.17 -4.04
CA TYR A 118 4.72 11.56 -3.40
C TYR A 118 4.88 13.08 -3.42
N LEU A 119 5.69 13.56 -2.49
CA LEU A 119 6.19 14.92 -2.48
C LEU A 119 7.65 14.92 -2.11
N ILE A 120 8.39 15.88 -2.66
CA ILE A 120 9.76 16.15 -2.26
C ILE A 120 9.75 17.45 -1.47
N LYS A 121 10.29 17.42 -0.26
CA LYS A 121 10.39 18.59 0.60
C LYS A 121 11.71 18.55 1.33
N ASP A 122 12.48 19.64 1.28
CA ASP A 122 13.75 19.78 2.00
C ASP A 122 14.74 18.63 1.71
N GLY A 123 14.79 18.16 0.45
CA GLY A 123 15.64 17.03 0.04
C GLY A 123 15.21 15.66 0.57
N GLU A 124 13.96 15.54 1.02
CA GLU A 124 13.36 14.31 1.50
C GLU A 124 12.14 13.92 0.65
N LEU A 125 12.08 12.64 0.30
CA LEU A 125 10.97 12.04 -0.41
C LEU A 125 9.96 11.49 0.60
N ILE A 126 8.72 11.96 0.53
CA ILE A 126 7.61 11.41 1.31
C ILE A 126 6.69 10.66 0.37
N ILE A 127 6.58 9.34 0.59
CA ILE A 127 5.78 8.41 -0.21
C ILE A 127 4.50 8.12 0.54
N LYS A 128 3.36 8.17 -0.14
CA LYS A 128 2.07 7.81 0.45
C LYS A 128 1.32 6.87 -0.48
N THR A 129 1.13 5.64 -0.03
CA THR A 129 0.33 4.64 -0.76
C THR A 129 -0.90 4.26 0.04
N TYR A 130 -1.88 3.72 -0.68
CA TYR A 130 -2.98 3.02 -0.06
C TYR A 130 -3.21 1.69 -0.75
N ASP A 131 -3.21 0.66 0.06
CA ASP A 131 -3.56 -0.68 -0.35
C ASP A 131 -5.03 -0.93 0.01
N TYR A 132 -5.79 -1.50 -0.91
CA TYR A 132 -7.17 -1.93 -0.69
C TYR A 132 -7.27 -3.33 -0.08
N ALA A 133 -6.18 -4.09 -0.01
CA ALA A 133 -6.11 -5.41 0.61
C ALA A 133 -6.37 -5.32 2.13
N TYR A 134 -6.93 -6.40 2.68
CA TYR A 134 -7.16 -6.56 4.13
C TYR A 134 -7.88 -5.38 4.79
N CYS A 135 -9.03 -5.00 4.25
CA CYS A 135 -9.85 -3.86 4.69
C CYS A 135 -9.28 -2.48 4.36
N GLY A 136 -8.03 -2.36 3.95
CA GLY A 136 -7.41 -1.12 3.53
C GLY A 136 -6.45 -0.56 4.56
N TYR A 137 -5.28 -0.12 4.10
CA TYR A 137 -4.31 0.55 4.96
C TYR A 137 -3.53 1.61 4.20
N TYR A 138 -3.20 2.69 4.91
CA TYR A 138 -2.34 3.75 4.43
C TYR A 138 -0.91 3.48 4.85
N VAL A 139 0.03 3.69 3.95
CA VAL A 139 1.46 3.65 4.24
C VAL A 139 2.04 5.02 3.93
N ILE A 140 2.75 5.59 4.88
CA ILE A 140 3.55 6.80 4.70
C ILE A 140 5.01 6.41 4.90
N GLY A 141 5.82 6.56 3.85
CA GLY A 141 7.27 6.35 3.88
C GLY A 141 8.00 7.68 3.84
N TRP A 142 9.11 7.78 4.57
CA TRP A 142 10.10 8.86 4.43
C TRP A 142 11.38 8.25 3.88
N ALA A 143 11.96 8.93 2.90
CA ALA A 143 13.06 8.40 2.13
C ALA A 143 14.08 9.47 1.73
N LYS A 144 15.33 9.03 1.54
CA LYS A 144 16.38 9.81 0.90
C LYS A 144 16.60 9.30 -0.51
N ILE A 145 16.85 10.23 -1.43
CA ILE A 145 17.09 9.90 -2.83
C ILE A 145 18.58 10.03 -3.12
N PHE A 146 19.10 9.05 -3.86
CA PHE A 146 20.46 8.98 -4.38
C PHE A 146 20.39 8.75 -5.89
N GLU A 147 21.52 8.92 -6.57
CA GLU A 147 21.62 8.76 -8.02
C GLU A 147 21.14 7.37 -8.51
N ASP A 148 21.48 6.32 -7.77
CA ASP A 148 21.26 4.92 -8.14
C ASP A 148 20.16 4.22 -7.32
N ARG A 149 19.60 4.88 -6.30
CA ARG A 149 18.66 4.25 -5.35
C ARG A 149 17.84 5.23 -4.54
N ILE A 150 16.78 4.69 -3.93
CA ILE A 150 16.00 5.33 -2.89
C ILE A 150 16.16 4.53 -1.61
N VAL A 151 16.39 5.20 -0.48
CA VAL A 151 16.46 4.55 0.83
C VAL A 151 15.28 5.02 1.66
N VAL A 152 14.31 4.12 1.86
CA VAL A 152 13.17 4.35 2.75
C VAL A 152 13.58 3.98 4.17
N TYR A 153 13.76 5.01 5.00
CA TYR A 153 14.33 4.85 6.34
C TYR A 153 13.27 4.79 7.45
N LYS A 154 12.03 5.19 7.13
CA LYS A 154 10.93 5.23 8.10
C LYS A 154 9.60 4.98 7.41
N ILE A 155 8.77 4.14 8.02
CA ILE A 155 7.41 3.86 7.56
C ILE A 155 6.43 4.00 8.71
N LYS A 156 5.26 4.61 8.43
CA LYS A 156 4.08 4.55 9.28
C LYS A 156 2.93 3.90 8.53
N THR A 157 2.30 2.93 9.17
CA THR A 157 1.12 2.24 8.64
C THR A 157 -0.11 2.56 9.49
N TYR A 158 -1.21 2.86 8.82
CA TYR A 158 -2.51 3.14 9.42
C TYR A 158 -3.54 2.18 8.84
N SER A 159 -4.01 1.22 9.65
CA SER A 159 -5.07 0.30 9.24
C SER A 159 -6.42 1.01 9.28
N SER A 160 -7.15 1.07 8.17
CA SER A 160 -8.48 1.68 8.17
C SER A 160 -9.38 1.03 7.13
N SER A 161 -10.54 0.52 7.59
CA SER A 161 -11.61 0.06 6.69
C SER A 161 -12.21 1.19 5.85
N ARG A 162 -11.96 2.44 6.26
CA ARG A 162 -12.52 3.66 5.71
C ARG A 162 -11.47 4.44 4.94
N VAL A 163 -11.72 4.59 3.64
CA VAL A 163 -10.91 5.35 2.66
C VAL A 163 -10.84 6.86 2.99
N ASP A 164 -11.56 7.29 4.03
CA ASP A 164 -11.64 8.66 4.50
C ASP A 164 -11.20 8.83 5.97
N TYR A 165 -10.62 7.81 6.62
CA TYR A 165 -10.31 7.87 8.04
C TYR A 165 -8.90 7.34 8.34
N TYR A 166 -8.10 8.15 9.03
CA TYR A 166 -6.84 7.72 9.64
C TYR A 166 -7.10 7.53 11.14
N PRO A 167 -7.12 6.30 11.66
CA PRO A 167 -7.20 6.11 13.10
C PRO A 167 -5.93 6.63 13.77
N ASP A 168 -6.07 7.09 15.02
CA ASP A 168 -4.94 7.47 15.86
C ASP A 168 -4.00 6.28 16.16
N SER A 169 -4.46 5.05 15.97
CA SER A 169 -3.62 3.86 16.04
C SER A 169 -2.76 3.74 14.77
N SER A 170 -1.52 4.21 14.88
CA SER A 170 -0.49 4.04 13.85
C SER A 170 0.62 3.16 14.37
N TYR A 171 1.09 2.24 13.52
CA TYR A 171 2.32 1.50 13.79
C TYR A 171 3.45 2.19 13.02
N ALA A 172 4.41 2.74 13.75
CA ALA A 172 5.63 3.30 13.18
C ALA A 172 6.76 2.28 13.29
N LYS A 173 7.47 2.05 12.19
CA LYS A 173 8.62 1.17 12.15
C LYS A 173 9.77 1.86 11.43
N GLU A 174 10.94 1.87 12.05
CA GLU A 174 12.19 2.18 11.38
C GLU A 174 12.56 1.00 10.47
N ARG A 175 12.92 1.32 9.23
CA ARG A 175 13.32 0.35 8.21
C ARG A 175 14.51 0.91 7.44
N ASN A 176 15.18 0.09 6.65
CA ASN A 176 16.19 0.53 5.70
C ASN A 176 15.93 -0.20 4.38
N ASP A 177 14.76 0.06 3.80
CA ASP A 177 14.37 -0.59 2.56
C ASP A 177 15.05 0.17 1.42
N VAL A 178 16.01 -0.49 0.75
CA VAL A 178 16.80 0.09 -0.34
C VAL A 178 16.19 -0.34 -1.67
N TYR A 179 15.67 0.62 -2.41
CA TYR A 179 15.12 0.41 -3.75
C TYR A 179 16.14 0.84 -4.79
N TYR A 180 16.62 -0.09 -5.60
CA TYR A 180 17.58 0.16 -6.65
C TYR A 180 16.89 0.70 -7.89
N LYS A 181 17.55 1.64 -8.57
CA LYS A 181 17.10 2.19 -9.84
C LYS A 181 17.32 1.15 -10.95
N LEU A 182 16.27 0.84 -11.69
CA LEU A 182 16.30 0.09 -12.94
C LEU A 182 15.92 1.03 -14.07
N ASP A 183 16.86 1.26 -14.97
CA ASP A 183 16.57 1.92 -16.24
C ASP A 183 15.92 0.90 -17.19
N VAL A 184 14.74 1.24 -17.66
CA VAL A 184 13.85 0.36 -18.43
C VAL A 184 13.62 0.92 -19.85
N GLY A 185 14.33 1.99 -20.23
CA GLY A 185 14.20 2.67 -21.52
C GLY A 185 12.96 3.57 -21.61
N GLU A 186 12.40 3.74 -22.81
CA GLU A 186 11.17 4.53 -23.00
C GLU A 186 9.97 3.85 -22.32
N LEU A 187 9.67 4.28 -21.09
CA LEU A 187 8.44 3.90 -20.41
C LEU A 187 7.25 4.66 -21.01
N TYR A 188 6.15 3.94 -21.24
CA TYR A 188 4.91 4.50 -21.78
C TYR A 188 4.39 5.70 -20.96
N SER A 189 3.66 6.58 -21.66
CA SER A 189 3.03 7.81 -21.19
C SER A 189 2.32 7.68 -19.84
N GLN A 190 2.25 8.80 -19.10
CA GLN A 190 1.48 8.90 -17.85
C GLN A 190 0.07 8.32 -18.05
N PRO A 191 -0.40 7.44 -17.14
CA PRO A 191 -1.74 6.87 -17.28
C PRO A 191 -2.81 7.92 -16.95
N ASP A 192 -3.87 7.95 -17.76
CA ASP A 192 -5.08 8.76 -17.54
C ASP A 192 -5.90 8.15 -16.40
N TRP A 193 -5.51 8.47 -15.17
CA TRP A 193 -6.24 8.08 -13.96
C TRP A 193 -6.72 9.27 -13.14
#